data_AF-A0A8C6VUE8-F1
#
_entry.id   AF-A0A8C6VUE8-F1
#
_cell.length_a   1.000
_cell.length_b   1.000
_cell.length_c   1.000
_cell.angle_alpha   90.00
_cell.angle_beta   90.00
_cell.angle_gamma   90.00
#
_symmetry.space_group_name_H-M   'P 1'
#
loop_
_entity.id
_entity.type
_entity.pdbx_description
1 polymer ?
#
loop_
_entity_poly.entity_id
_entity_poly.type
_entity_poly.pdbx_seq_one_letter_code
_entity_poly.pdbx_strand_id
1 'polypeptide(L)'
;MSVSISALLLLVLECPVAVSRALPAVGQEGMRDFCVLNARALLRNITSALTQAELFSGIDCTRQNMEVNLNTDTPSVCSPKDSNCSRSTKSDFDQASCLTNIGNDLTHYYTFLYAQPDPDHVLGSSVLQSLRELMETCFKGSVPTELKKAAADHSSTYSERLNLCKVMRGFHVRTITINRAIGYMNSGDHQR
;
A
#
# COMPACT_ATOMS: atom_id res chain seq x y z
N MET A 1 8.51 -66.22 9.08
CA MET A 1 8.66 -64.96 9.85
C MET A 1 9.74 -64.14 9.19
N SER A 2 9.37 -63.06 8.50
CA SER A 2 10.29 -62.01 8.06
C SER A 2 9.45 -60.77 7.79
N VAL A 3 9.40 -59.89 8.79
CA VAL A 3 8.87 -58.55 8.68
C VAL A 3 9.92 -57.71 7.95
N SER A 4 9.53 -56.98 6.92
CA SER A 4 10.32 -55.82 6.50
C SER A 4 9.37 -54.68 6.12
N ILE A 5 9.36 -53.69 7.01
CA ILE A 5 8.57 -52.47 6.96
C ILE A 5 9.22 -51.57 5.92
N SER A 6 8.53 -51.34 4.79
CA SER A 6 8.94 -50.33 3.82
C SER A 6 8.53 -48.96 4.38
N ALA A 7 9.50 -48.22 4.90
CA ALA A 7 9.32 -46.89 5.43
C ALA A 7 8.96 -45.89 4.32
N LEU A 8 7.84 -45.18 4.50
CA LEU A 8 7.48 -44.00 3.72
C LEU A 8 8.54 -42.91 3.89
N LEU A 9 9.09 -42.41 2.79
CA LEU A 9 9.81 -41.14 2.73
C LEU A 9 8.87 -40.08 2.12
N LEU A 10 8.10 -39.41 2.98
CA LEU A 10 7.43 -38.15 2.65
C LEU A 10 8.46 -37.02 2.79
N LEU A 11 9.02 -36.57 1.66
CA LEU A 11 9.79 -35.34 1.61
C LEU A 11 8.82 -34.16 1.74
N VAL A 12 8.57 -33.74 2.97
CA VAL A 12 7.91 -32.46 3.24
C VAL A 12 8.92 -31.36 2.93
N LEU A 13 8.74 -30.71 1.79
CA LEU A 13 9.46 -29.48 1.46
C LEU A 13 8.84 -28.35 2.30
N GLU A 14 9.17 -28.31 3.59
CA GLU A 14 8.80 -27.17 4.43
C GLU A 14 9.64 -25.97 3.99
N CYS A 15 9.06 -25.12 3.14
CA CYS A 15 9.52 -23.73 3.05
C CYS A 15 9.30 -23.11 4.43
N PRO A 16 10.36 -22.70 5.16
CA PRO A 16 10.13 -21.80 6.28
C PRO A 16 9.51 -20.55 5.68
N VAL A 17 8.28 -20.24 6.08
CA VAL A 17 7.73 -18.91 5.89
C VAL A 17 8.65 -18.00 6.69
N ALA A 18 9.66 -17.45 6.02
CA ALA A 18 10.54 -16.45 6.59
C ALA A 18 9.65 -15.24 6.84
N VAL A 19 9.08 -15.16 8.04
CA VAL A 19 8.62 -13.90 8.60
C VAL A 19 9.90 -13.08 8.73
N SER A 20 10.16 -12.23 7.74
CA SER A 20 11.29 -11.31 7.75
C SER A 20 11.15 -10.38 8.96
N ARG A 21 11.69 -10.80 10.10
CA ARG A 21 11.97 -9.92 11.22
C ARG A 21 13.19 -9.12 10.82
N ALA A 22 12.96 -7.99 10.16
CA ALA A 22 13.98 -6.98 9.94
C ALA A 22 14.57 -6.60 11.30
N LEU A 23 15.84 -6.94 11.53
CA LEU A 23 16.63 -6.39 12.63
C LEU A 23 16.97 -4.93 12.28
N PRO A 24 16.91 -3.99 13.23
CA PRO A 24 17.19 -2.59 12.93
C PRO A 24 18.65 -2.43 12.52
N ALA A 25 18.90 -1.93 11.31
CA ALA A 25 20.19 -1.41 10.92
C ALA A 25 20.28 0.03 11.43
N VAL A 26 21.17 0.26 12.41
CA VAL A 26 21.40 1.57 13.00
C VAL A 26 22.02 2.50 11.95
N GLY A 27 21.21 3.41 11.42
CA GLY A 27 21.65 4.46 10.51
C GLY A 27 20.48 5.21 9.86
N GLN A 28 20.32 6.49 10.22
CA GLN A 28 19.27 7.39 9.70
C GLN A 28 17.83 7.03 10.17
N GLU A 29 17.71 6.51 11.40
CA GLU A 29 16.49 5.88 11.95
C GLU A 29 15.26 6.81 11.99
N GLY A 30 15.42 8.10 12.33
CA GLY A 30 14.27 8.98 12.58
C GLY A 30 13.32 9.16 11.39
N MET A 31 13.83 9.60 10.23
CA MET A 31 12.97 9.95 9.08
C MET A 31 12.34 8.72 8.42
N ARG A 32 13.05 7.58 8.40
CA ARG A 32 12.55 6.36 7.76
C ARG A 32 11.48 5.67 8.61
N ASP A 33 11.59 5.75 9.93
CA ASP A 33 10.57 5.24 10.85
C ASP A 33 9.24 6.01 10.72
N PHE A 34 9.27 7.34 10.54
CA PHE A 34 8.06 8.11 10.27
C PHE A 34 7.37 7.68 8.98
N CYS A 35 8.11 7.29 7.94
CA CYS A 35 7.50 6.80 6.69
C CYS A 35 6.81 5.46 6.87
N VAL A 36 7.41 4.55 7.64
CA VAL A 36 6.76 3.28 7.99
C VAL A 36 5.49 3.53 8.80
N LEU A 37 5.54 4.44 9.78
CA LEU A 37 4.39 4.78 10.63
C LEU A 37 3.24 5.39 9.82
N ASN A 38 3.52 6.40 9.00
CA ASN A 38 2.50 7.06 8.17
C ASN A 38 1.92 6.12 7.11
N ALA A 39 2.74 5.27 6.49
CA ALA A 39 2.24 4.28 5.52
C ALA A 39 1.28 3.28 6.16
N ARG A 40 1.57 2.85 7.41
CA ARG A 40 0.68 1.97 8.18
C ARG A 40 -0.59 2.69 8.60
N ALA A 41 -0.50 3.96 8.99
CA ALA A 41 -1.66 4.78 9.35
C ALA A 41 -2.60 4.92 8.14
N LEU A 42 -2.06 5.25 6.96
CA LEU A 42 -2.83 5.31 5.72
C LEU A 42 -3.52 3.97 5.41
N LEU A 43 -2.80 2.85 5.50
CA LEU A 43 -3.39 1.53 5.26
C LEU A 43 -4.58 1.27 6.21
N ARG A 44 -4.40 1.52 7.50
CA ARG A 44 -5.46 1.34 8.52
C ARG A 44 -6.67 2.22 8.24
N ASN A 45 -6.46 3.48 7.87
CA ASN A 45 -7.53 4.42 7.58
C ASN A 45 -8.31 4.02 6.31
N ILE A 46 -7.63 3.54 5.27
CA ILE A 46 -8.29 3.00 4.08
C ILE A 46 -9.12 1.76 4.43
N THR A 47 -8.54 0.82 5.20
CA THR A 47 -9.25 -0.39 5.64
C THR A 47 -10.50 -0.04 6.44
N SER A 48 -10.40 0.92 7.36
CA SER A 48 -11.55 1.41 8.14
C SER A 48 -12.60 2.06 7.24
N ALA A 49 -12.20 3.01 6.39
CA ALA A 49 -13.11 3.75 5.50
C ALA A 49 -13.91 2.82 4.57
N LEU A 50 -13.29 1.74 4.05
CA LEU A 50 -13.97 0.74 3.20
C LEU A 50 -15.15 0.02 3.88
N THR A 51 -15.30 0.14 5.20
CA THR A 51 -16.39 -0.47 5.97
C THR A 51 -17.40 0.55 6.52
N GLN A 52 -17.20 1.85 6.28
CA GLN A 52 -18.05 2.89 6.85
C GLN A 52 -19.36 3.06 6.07
N ALA A 53 -20.47 3.07 6.81
CA ALA A 53 -21.81 3.18 6.23
C ALA A 53 -22.07 4.58 5.66
N GLU A 54 -21.47 5.60 6.26
CA GLU A 54 -21.51 7.00 5.83
C GLU A 54 -20.99 7.15 4.39
N LEU A 55 -19.96 6.39 4.02
CA LEU A 55 -19.40 6.38 2.67
C LEU A 55 -20.14 5.42 1.73
N PHE A 56 -20.53 4.23 2.22
CA PHE A 56 -20.90 3.10 1.35
C PHE A 56 -22.22 2.42 1.72
N SER A 57 -23.17 3.13 2.36
CA SER A 57 -24.49 2.56 2.69
C SER A 57 -25.17 1.91 1.47
N GLY A 58 -25.53 0.63 1.60
CA GLY A 58 -26.11 -0.17 0.51
C GLY A 58 -25.11 -0.68 -0.54
N ILE A 59 -23.80 -0.52 -0.30
CA ILE A 59 -22.72 -1.03 -1.16
C ILE A 59 -21.78 -1.88 -0.30
N ASP A 60 -21.75 -3.19 -0.53
CA ASP A 60 -20.72 -4.05 0.05
C ASP A 60 -19.44 -3.91 -0.78
N CYS A 61 -18.51 -3.07 -0.31
CA CYS A 61 -17.24 -2.86 -0.97
C CYS A 61 -16.41 -4.13 -1.06
N THR A 62 -16.52 -5.09 -0.15
CA THR A 62 -15.69 -6.30 -0.22
C THR A 62 -15.95 -7.13 -1.48
N ARG A 63 -17.19 -7.07 -2.00
CA ARG A 63 -17.66 -7.80 -3.19
C ARG A 63 -17.49 -7.06 -4.51
N GLN A 64 -17.14 -5.78 -4.49
CA GLN A 64 -16.95 -5.03 -5.73
C GLN A 64 -15.62 -5.42 -6.38
N ASN A 65 -15.47 -5.15 -7.68
CA ASN A 65 -14.16 -5.18 -8.32
C ASN A 65 -13.29 -4.02 -7.81
N MET A 66 -11.98 -4.07 -8.02
CA MET A 66 -11.08 -2.97 -7.69
C MET A 66 -10.65 -2.24 -8.96
N GLU A 67 -10.49 -0.93 -8.85
CA GLU A 67 -9.92 -0.09 -9.91
C GLU A 67 -8.58 0.46 -9.42
N VAL A 68 -7.50 0.00 -10.06
CA VAL A 68 -6.12 0.36 -9.70
C VAL A 68 -5.55 1.36 -10.69
N ASN A 69 -4.64 2.23 -10.24
CA ASN A 69 -3.88 3.10 -11.13
C ASN A 69 -2.94 2.24 -12.00
N LEU A 70 -3.14 2.29 -13.32
CA LEU A 70 -2.35 1.56 -14.32
C LEU A 70 -1.25 2.43 -14.95
N ASN A 71 -1.15 3.70 -14.59
CA ASN A 71 -0.13 4.62 -15.12
C ASN A 71 1.22 4.52 -14.37
N THR A 72 1.37 3.52 -13.50
CA THR A 72 2.56 3.27 -12.70
C THR A 72 2.91 1.79 -12.73
N ASP A 73 4.20 1.51 -12.62
CA ASP A 73 4.75 0.17 -12.57
C ASP A 73 5.09 -0.25 -11.14
N THR A 74 4.49 0.39 -10.13
CA THR A 74 4.80 0.19 -8.69
C THR A 74 4.96 -1.28 -8.27
N PRO A 75 4.09 -2.24 -8.66
CA PRO A 75 4.29 -3.64 -8.30
C PRO A 75 5.59 -4.23 -8.82
N SER A 76 5.98 -3.92 -10.05
CA SER A 76 7.14 -4.53 -10.69
C SER A 76 8.44 -3.83 -10.27
N VAL A 77 8.46 -2.50 -10.20
CA VAL A 77 9.66 -1.74 -9.82
C VAL A 77 9.96 -1.78 -8.33
N CYS A 78 8.94 -1.95 -7.48
CA CYS A 78 9.13 -2.06 -6.03
C CYS A 78 9.22 -3.51 -5.53
N SER A 79 9.21 -4.51 -6.43
CA SER A 79 9.45 -5.90 -6.05
C SER A 79 10.95 -6.16 -5.87
N PRO A 80 11.37 -6.85 -4.79
CA PRO A 80 12.74 -7.33 -4.68
C PRO A 80 13.09 -8.24 -5.88
N LYS A 81 14.20 -7.95 -6.57
CA LYS A 81 14.56 -8.60 -7.84
C LYS A 81 15.12 -10.02 -7.68
N ASP A 82 15.61 -10.39 -6.50
CA ASP A 82 16.20 -11.70 -6.22
C ASP A 82 15.69 -12.29 -4.90
N SER A 83 14.43 -12.71 -4.85
CA SER A 83 13.87 -13.39 -3.67
C SER A 83 14.31 -14.85 -3.53
N ASN A 84 15.23 -15.33 -4.37
CA ASN A 84 15.86 -16.63 -4.16
C ASN A 84 16.57 -16.58 -2.80
N CYS A 85 16.18 -17.45 -1.86
CA CYS A 85 16.78 -17.56 -0.53
C CYS A 85 18.27 -17.97 -0.54
N SER A 86 18.92 -17.93 -1.70
CA SER A 86 20.34 -18.13 -1.90
C SER A 86 21.04 -16.77 -1.80
N ARG A 87 21.95 -16.70 -0.85
CA ARG A 87 22.78 -15.55 -0.49
C ARG A 87 23.65 -15.08 -1.67
N SER A 88 23.09 -14.27 -2.57
CA SER A 88 23.83 -13.51 -3.58
C SER A 88 23.80 -12.01 -3.29
N THR A 89 24.89 -11.37 -3.72
CA THR A 89 25.37 -10.04 -3.35
C THR A 89 24.80 -8.95 -4.26
N LYS A 90 24.34 -7.85 -3.66
CA LYS A 90 23.75 -6.64 -4.26
C LYS A 90 22.40 -6.84 -4.96
N SER A 91 21.35 -6.33 -4.31
CA SER A 91 20.02 -6.15 -4.88
C SER A 91 20.02 -5.24 -6.12
N ASP A 92 19.44 -5.71 -7.24
CA ASP A 92 19.10 -4.90 -8.43
C ASP A 92 17.86 -4.00 -8.21
N PHE A 93 17.51 -3.73 -6.95
CA PHE A 93 16.37 -2.90 -6.59
C PHE A 93 16.63 -1.43 -6.95
N ASP A 94 15.89 -0.94 -7.94
CA ASP A 94 15.91 0.48 -8.30
C ASP A 94 15.02 1.28 -7.32
N GLN A 95 15.66 1.72 -6.24
CA GLN A 95 15.03 2.53 -5.21
C GLN A 95 14.43 3.83 -5.75
N ALA A 96 15.13 4.48 -6.69
CA ALA A 96 14.67 5.76 -7.23
C ALA A 96 13.38 5.57 -8.05
N SER A 97 13.37 4.60 -8.97
CA SER A 97 12.19 4.27 -9.76
C SER A 97 11.02 3.82 -8.88
N CYS A 98 11.28 3.03 -7.83
CA CYS A 98 10.25 2.65 -6.87
C CYS A 98 9.65 3.87 -6.16
N LEU A 99 10.47 4.76 -5.60
CA LEU A 99 9.98 5.96 -4.91
C LEU A 99 9.21 6.90 -5.85
N THR A 100 9.66 7.09 -7.09
CA THR A 100 8.95 7.88 -8.10
C THR A 100 7.58 7.30 -8.42
N ASN A 101 7.48 5.98 -8.64
CA ASN A 101 6.22 5.33 -8.93
C ASN A 101 5.24 5.37 -7.74
N ILE A 102 5.74 5.19 -6.51
CA ILE A 102 4.94 5.39 -5.30
C ILE A 102 4.42 6.82 -5.23
N GLY A 103 5.29 7.82 -5.43
CA GLY A 103 4.89 9.22 -5.43
C GLY A 103 3.75 9.50 -6.43
N ASN A 104 3.88 8.98 -7.66
CA ASN A 104 2.86 9.12 -8.70
C ASN A 104 1.53 8.45 -8.34
N ASP A 105 1.56 7.27 -7.70
CA ASP A 105 0.35 6.63 -7.17
C ASP A 105 -0.31 7.49 -6.08
N LEU A 106 0.46 7.98 -5.11
CA LEU A 106 -0.07 8.81 -4.03
C LEU A 106 -0.71 10.09 -4.57
N THR A 107 -0.05 10.76 -5.53
CA THR A 107 -0.61 11.92 -6.24
C THR A 107 -1.92 11.57 -6.93
N HIS A 108 -1.97 10.48 -7.70
CA HIS A 108 -3.16 10.04 -8.40
C HIS A 108 -4.36 9.84 -7.46
N TYR A 109 -4.15 9.05 -6.39
CA TYR A 109 -5.21 8.78 -5.43
C TYR A 109 -5.61 10.03 -4.66
N TYR A 110 -4.67 10.88 -4.28
CA TYR A 110 -4.98 12.13 -3.58
C TYR A 110 -5.84 13.06 -4.45
N THR A 111 -5.49 13.24 -5.72
CA THR A 111 -6.28 14.05 -6.66
C THR A 111 -7.69 13.47 -6.85
N PHE A 112 -7.82 12.15 -6.99
CA PHE A 112 -9.13 11.50 -7.13
C PHE A 112 -9.99 11.69 -5.87
N LEU A 113 -9.44 11.44 -4.69
CA LEU A 113 -10.15 11.50 -3.42
C LEU A 113 -10.53 12.93 -3.04
N TYR A 114 -9.64 13.90 -3.30
CA TYR A 114 -9.92 15.32 -3.07
C TYR A 114 -11.10 15.85 -3.90
N ALA A 115 -11.34 15.24 -5.07
CA ALA A 115 -12.43 15.61 -5.96
C ALA A 115 -13.78 14.96 -5.59
N GLN A 116 -13.84 14.09 -4.57
CA GLN A 116 -15.09 13.43 -4.17
C GLN A 116 -15.96 14.34 -3.31
N PRO A 117 -17.30 14.24 -3.40
CA PRO A 117 -18.18 14.82 -2.40
C PRO A 117 -17.97 14.12 -1.05
N ASP A 118 -17.88 14.92 0.02
CA ASP A 118 -17.59 14.46 1.38
C ASP A 118 -18.29 15.37 2.41
N PRO A 119 -19.64 15.43 2.39
CA PRO A 119 -20.41 16.34 3.25
C PRO A 119 -20.23 16.04 4.73
N ASP A 120 -20.02 14.77 5.10
CA ASP A 120 -19.81 14.34 6.49
C ASP A 120 -18.33 14.42 6.91
N HIS A 121 -17.45 14.91 6.03
CA HIS A 121 -16.00 15.03 6.24
C HIS A 121 -15.28 13.72 6.60
N VAL A 122 -15.92 12.58 6.36
CA VAL A 122 -15.42 11.26 6.72
C VAL A 122 -14.19 10.90 5.90
N LEU A 123 -14.23 11.13 4.58
CA LEU A 123 -13.11 10.81 3.69
C LEU A 123 -11.93 11.75 3.93
N GLY A 124 -12.23 13.04 4.11
CA GLY A 124 -11.29 14.11 4.34
C GLY A 124 -10.51 13.95 5.65
N SER A 125 -11.23 13.75 6.76
CA SER A 125 -10.64 13.65 8.10
C SER A 125 -9.87 12.34 8.36
N SER A 126 -10.08 11.30 7.53
CA SER A 126 -9.44 10.00 7.70
C SER A 126 -8.37 9.73 6.63
N VAL A 127 -8.80 9.27 5.45
CA VAL A 127 -7.93 8.77 4.38
C VAL A 127 -7.15 9.91 3.78
N LEU A 128 -7.81 11.02 3.41
CA LEU A 128 -7.16 12.13 2.74
C LEU A 128 -6.12 12.83 3.64
N GLN A 129 -6.43 12.97 4.93
CA GLN A 129 -5.52 13.49 5.94
C GLN A 129 -4.27 12.61 6.08
N SER A 130 -4.43 11.29 6.33
CA SER A 130 -3.29 10.37 6.46
C SER A 130 -2.48 10.22 5.16
N LEU A 131 -3.14 10.35 4.00
CA LEU A 131 -2.47 10.37 2.70
C LEU A 131 -1.59 11.61 2.57
N ARG A 132 -2.13 12.80 2.89
CA ARG A 132 -1.36 14.05 2.89
C ARG A 132 -0.17 13.96 3.84
N GLU A 133 -0.36 13.46 5.05
CA GLU A 133 0.71 13.29 6.05
C GLU A 133 1.85 12.39 5.54
N LEU A 134 1.52 11.26 4.91
CA LEU A 134 2.52 10.39 4.27
C LEU A 134 3.27 11.14 3.16
N MET A 135 2.55 11.86 2.30
CA MET A 135 3.15 12.60 1.19
C MET A 135 4.06 13.73 1.68
N GLU A 136 3.63 14.55 2.62
CA GLU A 136 4.43 15.64 3.19
C GLU A 136 5.65 15.15 3.97
N THR A 137 5.55 13.98 4.61
CA THR A 137 6.65 13.41 5.38
C THR A 137 7.69 12.74 4.48
N CYS A 138 7.24 11.97 3.48
CA CYS A 138 8.07 10.98 2.78
C CYS A 138 8.19 11.21 1.27
N PHE A 139 7.28 11.97 0.68
CA PHE A 139 7.17 12.19 -0.77
C PHE A 139 6.89 13.66 -1.07
N LYS A 140 7.67 14.58 -0.47
CA LYS A 140 7.42 16.03 -0.48
C LYS A 140 7.16 16.63 -1.87
N GLY A 141 7.76 16.08 -2.92
CA GLY A 141 7.55 16.52 -4.30
C GLY A 141 6.26 16.03 -4.96
N SER A 142 5.49 15.16 -4.29
CA SER A 142 4.28 14.52 -4.84
C SER A 142 2.98 15.20 -4.39
N VAL A 143 3.02 16.11 -3.41
CA VAL A 143 1.83 16.84 -2.94
C VAL A 143 1.38 17.83 -4.01
N PRO A 144 0.15 17.70 -4.56
CA PRO A 144 -0.36 18.68 -5.52
C PRO A 144 -0.48 20.06 -4.89
N THR A 145 0.09 21.07 -5.51
CA THR A 145 0.06 22.47 -5.05
C THR A 145 -1.23 23.19 -5.43
N GLU A 146 -1.89 22.76 -6.51
CA GLU A 146 -3.10 23.39 -7.06
C GLU A 146 -4.20 22.35 -7.21
N LEU A 147 -5.19 22.37 -6.31
CA LEU A 147 -6.39 21.56 -6.43
C LEU A 147 -7.63 22.43 -6.30
N LYS A 148 -8.40 22.52 -7.37
CA LYS A 148 -9.75 23.10 -7.31
C LYS A 148 -10.70 21.99 -6.89
N LYS A 149 -11.36 22.16 -5.74
CA LYS A 149 -12.41 21.24 -5.30
C LYS A 149 -13.58 21.38 -6.30
N ALA A 150 -13.73 20.39 -7.16
CA ALA A 150 -14.79 20.36 -8.17
C ALA A 150 -16.12 19.85 -7.59
N ALA A 151 -16.07 19.08 -6.50
CA ALA A 151 -17.27 18.59 -5.83
C ALA A 151 -18.05 19.75 -5.22
N ALA A 152 -19.27 19.95 -5.72
CA ALA A 152 -20.26 20.76 -5.05
C ALA A 152 -20.59 20.15 -3.69
N ASP A 153 -21.11 20.97 -2.77
CA ASP A 153 -21.50 20.58 -1.41
C ASP A 153 -22.82 19.77 -1.43
N HIS A 154 -22.84 18.71 -2.24
CA HIS A 154 -23.99 17.83 -2.45
C HIS A 154 -23.76 16.46 -1.85
N SER A 155 -24.86 15.75 -1.58
CA SER A 155 -24.79 14.33 -1.21
C SER A 155 -24.31 13.48 -2.40
N SER A 156 -23.50 12.46 -2.12
CA SER A 156 -23.00 11.55 -3.17
C SER A 156 -24.12 10.63 -3.67
N THR A 157 -24.25 10.53 -4.99
CA THR A 157 -25.16 9.56 -5.63
C THR A 157 -24.68 8.12 -5.42
N TYR A 158 -25.56 7.14 -5.67
CA TYR A 158 -25.17 5.72 -5.60
C TYR A 158 -24.01 5.38 -6.54
N SER A 159 -24.03 5.89 -7.77
CA SER A 159 -22.98 5.61 -8.77
C SER A 159 -21.63 6.20 -8.37
N GLU A 160 -21.62 7.41 -7.79
CA GLU A 160 -20.39 8.03 -7.28
C GLU A 160 -19.82 7.25 -6.11
N ARG A 161 -20.66 6.83 -5.15
CA ARG A 161 -20.23 5.99 -4.02
C ARG A 161 -19.72 4.64 -4.47
N LEU A 162 -20.34 4.02 -5.48
CA LEU A 162 -19.88 2.76 -6.07
C LEU A 162 -18.52 2.94 -6.77
N ASN A 163 -18.33 4.02 -7.51
CA ASN A 163 -17.06 4.35 -8.14
C ASN A 163 -15.96 4.57 -7.09
N LEU A 164 -16.22 5.41 -6.09
CA LEU A 164 -15.33 5.66 -4.96
C LEU A 164 -14.93 4.35 -4.28
N CYS A 165 -15.90 3.47 -4.03
CA CYS A 165 -15.68 2.16 -3.42
C CYS A 165 -14.67 1.32 -4.23
N LYS A 166 -14.83 1.21 -5.55
CA LYS A 166 -13.92 0.44 -6.41
C LYS A 166 -12.50 1.02 -6.42
N VAL A 167 -12.38 2.35 -6.50
CA VAL A 167 -11.08 3.03 -6.47
C VAL A 167 -10.41 2.89 -5.10
N MET A 168 -11.16 3.03 -4.00
CA MET A 168 -10.65 2.82 -2.64
C MET A 168 -10.15 1.38 -2.42
N ARG A 169 -10.79 0.37 -3.03
CA ARG A 169 -10.28 -1.01 -2.99
C ARG A 169 -8.96 -1.16 -3.75
N GLY A 170 -8.85 -0.54 -4.93
CA GLY A 170 -7.59 -0.55 -5.67
C GLY A 170 -6.49 0.18 -4.88
N PHE A 171 -6.83 1.30 -4.25
CA PHE A 171 -5.92 2.04 -3.40
C PHE A 171 -5.47 1.23 -2.19
N HIS A 172 -6.38 0.47 -1.57
CA HIS A 172 -6.05 -0.43 -0.47
C HIS A 172 -4.96 -1.44 -0.87
N VAL A 173 -5.13 -2.12 -2.02
CA VAL A 173 -4.14 -3.08 -2.53
C VAL A 173 -2.82 -2.39 -2.89
N ARG A 174 -2.88 -1.21 -3.51
CA ARG A 174 -1.68 -0.43 -3.82
C ARG A 174 -0.96 -0.01 -2.53
N THR A 175 -1.68 0.40 -1.50
CA THR A 175 -1.13 0.81 -0.20
C THR A 175 -0.45 -0.35 0.54
N ILE A 176 -0.95 -1.59 0.40
CA ILE A 176 -0.26 -2.78 0.89
C ILE A 176 1.11 -2.92 0.21
N THR A 177 1.17 -2.72 -1.11
CA THR A 177 2.42 -2.76 -1.88
C THR A 177 3.38 -1.66 -1.41
N ILE A 178 2.89 -0.43 -1.25
CA ILE A 178 3.66 0.72 -0.73
C ILE A 178 4.21 0.42 0.67
N ASN A 179 3.40 -0.12 1.58
CA ASN A 179 3.83 -0.48 2.93
C ASN A 179 4.97 -1.50 2.91
N ARG A 180 4.88 -2.51 2.05
CA ARG A 180 5.94 -3.52 1.88
C ARG A 180 7.23 -2.90 1.34
N ALA A 181 7.13 -2.05 0.32
CA ALA A 181 8.28 -1.36 -0.27
C ALA A 181 8.98 -0.44 0.74
N ILE A 182 8.22 0.40 1.46
CA ILE A 182 8.76 1.27 2.51
C ILE A 182 9.40 0.44 3.63
N GLY A 183 8.79 -0.67 4.05
CA GLY A 183 9.36 -1.57 5.04
C GLY A 183 10.67 -2.22 4.58
N TYR A 184 10.73 -2.68 3.32
CA TYR A 184 11.94 -3.25 2.72
C TYR A 184 13.06 -2.20 2.65
N MET A 185 12.76 -0.98 2.22
CA MET A 185 13.72 0.13 2.25
C MET A 185 14.19 0.46 3.67
N ASN A 186 13.29 0.48 4.65
CA ASN A 186 13.64 0.79 6.05
C ASN A 186 14.58 -0.27 6.66
N SER A 187 14.39 -1.54 6.33
CA SER A 187 15.23 -2.64 6.84
C SER A 187 16.69 -2.58 6.37
N GLY A 188 16.99 -1.79 5.32
CA GLY A 188 18.29 -1.78 4.67
C GLY A 188 18.56 -3.01 3.78
N ASP A 189 17.60 -3.94 3.66
CA ASP A 189 17.78 -5.17 2.87
C ASP A 189 18.02 -4.90 1.37
N HIS A 190 17.54 -3.77 0.85
CA HIS A 190 17.81 -3.32 -0.51
C HIS A 190 19.29 -2.93 -0.76
N GLN A 191 20.11 -2.77 0.28
CA GLN A 191 21.52 -2.37 0.18
C GLN A 191 22.50 -3.55 0.35
N ARG A 192 21.99 -4.75 0.66
CA ARG A 192 22.76 -5.98 0.86
C ARG A 192 22.94 -6.71 -0.47
#